data_AF-A0A7S3BTM5-F1
#
_entry.id   AF-A0A7S3BTM5-F1
#
_cell.length_a   1.000
_cell.length_b   1.000
_cell.length_c   1.000
_cell.angle_alpha   90.00
_cell.angle_beta   90.00
_cell.angle_gamma   90.00
#
_symmetry.space_group_name_H-M   'P 1'
#
loop_
_entity.id
_entity.type
_entity.pdbx_description
1 polymer ?
#
loop_
_entity_poly.entity_id
_entity_poly.type
_entity_poly.pdbx_seq_one_letter_code
_entity_poly.pdbx_strand_id
1 'polypeptide(L)'
;AARRDKRPGEQHCAHVCELDWEHFDAADFTTPRPPTAILCSDCVYNPSLIAPLVACAKELCAAADEALGDDEAHGGSCVVWFAMEVRAVDVLEEFVEALVEAFHVARLPLDLQAASHTSKRALVYACRLRKPWGLSMLPDEAEQL
;
A
#
# COMPACT_ATOMS: atom_id res chain seq x y z
N ALA A 1 -5.52 23.92 19.44
CA ALA A 1 -4.61 23.16 18.57
C ALA A 1 -4.16 24.08 17.44
N ALA A 2 -2.88 24.46 17.43
CA ALA A 2 -2.34 25.35 16.41
C ALA A 2 -2.35 24.64 15.05
N ARG A 3 -3.02 25.22 14.05
CA ARG A 3 -2.86 24.81 12.66
C ARG A 3 -1.39 25.04 12.30
N ARG A 4 -0.70 23.97 11.94
CA ARG A 4 0.66 24.01 11.40
C ARG A 4 0.59 24.81 10.10
N ASP A 5 0.97 26.09 10.15
CA ASP A 5 1.09 26.95 8.98
C ASP A 5 2.03 26.26 7.97
N LYS A 6 1.47 25.85 6.83
CA LYS A 6 2.23 25.32 5.71
C LYS A 6 3.13 26.44 5.20
N ARG A 7 4.44 26.22 5.25
CA ARG A 7 5.40 27.17 4.68
C ARG A 7 5.07 27.35 3.20
N PRO A 8 4.93 28.59 2.69
CA PRO A 8 4.78 28.81 1.26
C PRO A 8 6.08 28.36 0.58
N GLY A 9 6.04 27.27 -0.19
CA GLY A 9 7.21 26.81 -0.95
C GLY A 9 7.51 25.31 -0.95
N GLU A 10 6.71 24.45 -0.30
CA GLU A 10 6.78 23.00 -0.58
C GLU A 10 6.26 22.77 -2.02
N GLN A 11 7.17 22.80 -2.99
CA GLN A 11 6.86 22.44 -4.36
C GLN A 11 6.43 20.97 -4.38
N HIS A 12 5.16 20.74 -4.68
CA HIS A 12 4.69 19.43 -5.11
C HIS A 12 5.41 19.10 -6.42
N CYS A 13 6.40 18.21 -6.34
CA CYS A 13 7.12 17.73 -7.51
C CYS A 13 6.51 16.40 -7.96
N ALA A 14 6.30 16.25 -9.26
CA ALA A 14 5.88 15.00 -9.88
C ALA A 14 7.04 14.51 -10.74
N HIS A 15 7.49 13.29 -10.46
CA HIS A 15 8.51 12.61 -11.26
C HIS A 15 7.85 11.44 -11.98
N VAL A 16 8.21 11.26 -13.25
CA VAL A 16 7.79 10.11 -14.04
C VAL A 16 9.00 9.22 -14.21
N CYS A 17 8.83 7.96 -13.86
CA CYS A 17 9.84 6.91 -13.99
C CYS A 17 9.16 5.65 -14.52
N GLU A 18 9.94 4.81 -15.18
CA GLU A 18 9.51 3.48 -15.57
C GLU A 18 9.57 2.55 -14.35
N LEU A 19 8.55 1.70 -14.20
CA LEU A 19 8.47 0.70 -13.14
C LEU A 19 8.00 -0.61 -13.77
N ASP A 20 8.95 -1.48 -14.07
CA ASP A 20 8.66 -2.86 -14.48
C ASP A 20 8.47 -3.72 -13.23
N TRP A 21 7.24 -4.16 -12.97
CA TRP A 21 6.90 -4.94 -11.77
C TRP A 21 7.67 -6.26 -11.65
N GLU A 22 8.22 -6.79 -12.75
CA GLU A 22 8.99 -8.04 -12.74
C GLU A 22 10.49 -7.83 -12.46
N HIS A 23 11.04 -6.65 -12.80
CA HIS A 23 12.49 -6.41 -12.83
C HIS A 23 12.94 -5.12 -12.14
N PHE A 24 12.12 -4.53 -11.28
CA PHE A 24 12.48 -3.30 -10.57
C PHE A 24 13.37 -3.55 -9.33
N ASP A 25 14.06 -2.49 -8.89
CA ASP A 25 14.75 -2.42 -7.60
C ASP A 25 14.06 -1.36 -6.73
N ALA A 26 13.60 -1.75 -5.53
CA ALA A 26 12.91 -0.84 -4.61
C ALA A 26 13.80 0.34 -4.16
N ALA A 27 15.13 0.19 -4.14
CA ALA A 27 16.06 1.24 -3.75
C ALA A 27 15.97 2.47 -4.66
N ASP A 28 15.66 2.27 -5.95
CA ASP A 28 15.50 3.34 -6.94
C ASP A 28 14.31 4.27 -6.64
N PHE A 29 13.34 3.78 -5.84
CA PHE A 29 12.09 4.49 -5.55
C PHE A 29 12.01 5.00 -4.11
N THR A 30 13.01 4.72 -3.26
CA THR A 30 13.07 5.22 -1.88
C THR A 30 13.94 6.46 -1.71
N THR A 31 14.61 6.93 -2.76
CA THR A 31 15.44 8.12 -2.75
C THR A 31 14.80 9.28 -3.53
N PRO A 32 14.83 10.53 -3.03
CA PRO A 32 15.44 10.99 -1.78
C PRO A 32 14.57 10.71 -0.54
N ARG A 33 13.33 10.22 -0.70
CA ARG A 33 12.44 9.86 0.40
C ARG A 33 11.59 8.64 0.02
N PRO A 34 11.33 7.72 0.97
CA PRO A 34 10.47 6.58 0.74
C PRO A 34 9.01 6.99 0.50
N PRO A 35 8.27 6.23 -0.31
CA PRO A 35 6.84 6.45 -0.50
C PRO A 35 6.09 6.14 0.80
N THR A 36 5.23 7.06 1.22
CA THR A 36 4.31 6.82 2.35
C THR A 36 2.99 6.20 1.89
N ALA A 37 2.70 6.26 0.60
CA ALA A 37 1.53 5.68 -0.01
C ALA A 37 1.84 5.25 -1.45
N ILE A 38 1.25 4.14 -1.86
CA ILE A 38 1.28 3.64 -3.24
C ILE A 38 -0.18 3.61 -3.73
N LEU A 39 -0.43 4.14 -4.92
CA LEU A 39 -1.76 4.18 -5.52
C LEU A 39 -1.74 3.39 -6.83
N CYS A 40 -2.59 2.37 -6.89
CA CYS A 40 -2.77 1.52 -8.06
C CYS A 40 -4.23 1.62 -8.51
N SER A 41 -4.46 2.00 -9.76
CA SER A 41 -5.81 2.13 -10.34
C SER A 41 -5.92 1.29 -11.61
N ASP A 42 -6.84 0.33 -11.62
CA ASP A 42 -7.09 -0.58 -12.75
C ASP A 42 -5.81 -1.28 -13.29
N CYS A 43 -4.86 -1.57 -12.39
CA CYS A 43 -3.58 -2.20 -12.75
C CYS A 43 -3.70 -3.72 -13.04
N VAL A 44 -4.81 -4.35 -12.62
CA VAL A 44 -5.03 -5.80 -12.78
C VAL A 44 -6.18 -6.04 -13.73
N TYR A 45 -5.85 -6.52 -14.94
CA TYR A 45 -6.82 -6.95 -15.96
C TYR A 45 -6.54 -8.37 -16.46
N ASN A 46 -5.46 -9.00 -15.98
CA ASN A 46 -5.02 -10.35 -16.32
C ASN A 46 -4.37 -10.99 -15.07
N PRO A 47 -4.67 -12.27 -14.75
CA PRO A 47 -4.04 -13.01 -13.65
C PRO A 47 -2.51 -12.96 -13.60
N SER A 48 -1.85 -13.03 -14.75
CA SER A 48 -0.38 -13.00 -14.83
C SER A 48 0.27 -11.73 -14.25
N LEU A 49 -0.50 -10.63 -14.12
CA LEU A 49 -0.03 -9.37 -13.54
C LEU A 49 -0.18 -9.31 -12.02
N ILE A 50 -0.95 -10.21 -11.41
CA ILE A 50 -1.25 -10.18 -9.97
C ILE A 50 0.03 -10.37 -9.16
N ALA A 51 0.73 -11.48 -9.39
CA ALA A 51 1.94 -11.81 -8.65
C ALA A 51 3.03 -10.72 -8.75
N PRO A 52 3.42 -10.23 -9.94
CA PRO A 52 4.45 -9.19 -10.03
C PRO A 52 4.01 -7.86 -9.42
N LEU A 53 2.75 -7.45 -9.62
CA LEU A 53 2.24 -6.21 -9.00
C LEU A 53 2.24 -6.29 -7.47
N VAL A 54 1.76 -7.39 -6.91
CA VAL A 54 1.67 -7.58 -5.45
C VAL A 54 3.07 -7.68 -4.83
N ALA A 55 4.00 -8.40 -5.46
CA ALA A 55 5.39 -8.46 -5.04
C ALA A 55 6.05 -7.08 -5.08
N CYS A 56 5.84 -6.33 -6.17
CA CYS A 56 6.38 -4.99 -6.32
C CYS A 56 5.90 -4.04 -5.23
N ALA A 57 4.59 -3.99 -5.00
CA ALA A 57 4.01 -3.17 -3.94
C ALA A 57 4.54 -3.57 -2.54
N LYS A 58 4.72 -4.88 -2.29
CA LYS A 58 5.22 -5.39 -1.02
C LYS A 58 6.66 -4.96 -0.76
N GLU A 59 7.53 -5.10 -1.74
CA GLU A 59 8.94 -4.72 -1.66
C GLU A 59 9.12 -3.21 -1.51
N LEU A 60 8.35 -2.39 -2.24
CA LEU A 60 8.35 -0.94 -2.06
C LEU A 60 7.91 -0.54 -0.65
N CYS A 61 6.87 -1.18 -0.11
CA CYS A 61 6.46 -0.95 1.28
C CYS A 61 7.52 -1.38 2.29
N ALA A 62 8.17 -2.53 2.07
CA ALA A 62 9.23 -3.01 2.95
C ALA A 62 10.42 -2.07 2.97
N ALA A 63 10.90 -1.65 1.79
CA ALA A 63 11.99 -0.68 1.67
C ALA A 63 11.61 0.68 2.27
N ALA A 64 10.34 1.10 2.14
CA ALA A 64 9.85 2.30 2.77
C ALA A 64 9.84 2.22 4.31
N ASP A 65 9.36 1.10 4.86
CA ASP A 65 9.34 0.83 6.30
C ASP A 65 10.77 0.77 6.86
N GLU A 66 11.72 0.14 6.15
CA GLU A 66 13.14 0.10 6.52
C GLU A 66 13.77 1.51 6.53
N ALA A 67 13.49 2.32 5.51
CA ALA A 67 14.05 3.67 5.39
C ALA A 67 13.50 4.65 6.43
N LEU A 68 12.26 4.46 6.90
CA LEU A 68 11.62 5.31 7.90
C LEU A 68 12.00 4.94 9.34
N GLY A 69 12.47 3.71 9.58
CA GLY A 69 12.79 3.21 10.91
C GLY A 69 11.55 2.92 11.77
N ASP A 70 11.74 2.19 12.88
CA ASP A 70 10.66 1.73 13.77
C ASP A 70 10.13 2.83 14.72
N ASP A 71 10.16 4.10 14.26
CA ASP A 71 9.73 5.24 15.05
C ASP A 71 8.19 5.33 15.01
N GLU A 72 7.54 4.47 15.81
CA GLU A 72 6.07 4.36 15.91
C GLU A 72 5.39 5.71 16.21
N ALA A 73 6.13 6.65 16.80
CA ALA A 73 5.68 8.00 17.12
C ALA A 73 5.38 8.88 15.88
N HIS A 74 5.98 8.58 14.72
CA HIS A 74 5.82 9.36 13.50
C HIS A 74 4.78 8.79 12.53
N GLY A 75 4.21 7.62 12.85
CA GLY A 75 3.11 7.00 12.11
C GLY A 75 3.36 6.89 10.61
N GLY A 76 3.95 5.81 10.12
CA GLY A 76 4.07 5.68 8.67
C GLY A 76 4.64 4.38 8.20
N SER A 77 3.86 3.30 8.28
CA SER A 77 4.07 2.20 7.35
C SER A 77 3.44 2.59 6.02
N CYS A 78 4.10 2.29 4.91
CA CYS A 78 3.55 2.57 3.58
C CYS A 78 2.17 1.91 3.43
N VAL A 79 1.18 2.68 2.96
CA VAL A 79 -0.17 2.17 2.68
C VAL A 79 -0.35 2.06 1.17
N VAL A 80 -0.72 0.87 0.70
CA VAL A 80 -1.06 0.64 -0.70
C VAL A 80 -2.56 0.74 -0.88
N TRP A 81 -3.01 1.49 -1.87
CA TRP A 81 -4.40 1.58 -2.27
C TRP A 81 -4.57 0.97 -3.64
N PHE A 82 -5.40 -0.07 -3.73
CA PHE A 82 -5.83 -0.64 -5.00
C PHE A 82 -7.27 -0.22 -5.26
N ALA A 83 -7.47 0.58 -6.30
CA ALA A 83 -8.80 0.89 -6.85
C ALA A 83 -8.96 0.15 -8.18
N MET A 84 -10.02 -0.63 -8.33
CA MET A 84 -10.23 -1.41 -9.56
C MET A 84 -11.70 -1.60 -9.89
N GLU A 85 -12.02 -1.69 -11.18
CA GLU A 85 -13.30 -2.19 -11.65
C GLU A 85 -13.28 -3.72 -11.80
N VAL A 86 -14.28 -4.40 -11.22
CA VAL A 86 -14.42 -5.85 -11.36
C VAL A 86 -14.86 -6.20 -12.79
N ARG A 87 -13.95 -6.81 -13.55
CA ARG A 87 -14.19 -7.28 -14.93
C ARG A 87 -14.48 -8.78 -15.00
N ALA A 88 -13.83 -9.56 -14.15
CA ALA A 88 -13.99 -11.00 -14.04
C ALA A 88 -13.80 -11.42 -12.57
N VAL A 89 -14.62 -12.36 -12.10
CA VAL A 89 -14.69 -12.72 -10.67
C VAL A 89 -13.48 -13.56 -10.24
N ASP A 90 -13.04 -14.47 -11.10
CA ASP A 90 -11.84 -15.29 -10.94
C ASP A 90 -10.57 -14.43 -10.74
N VAL A 91 -10.39 -13.40 -11.58
CA VAL A 91 -9.25 -12.46 -11.46
C VAL A 91 -9.31 -11.70 -10.13
N LEU A 92 -10.52 -11.32 -9.69
CA LEU A 92 -10.69 -10.64 -8.40
C LEU A 92 -10.37 -11.56 -7.22
N GLU A 93 -10.83 -12.80 -7.26
CA GLU A 93 -10.59 -13.80 -6.21
C GLU A 93 -9.09 -14.05 -6.05
N GLU A 94 -8.40 -14.36 -7.14
CA GLU A 94 -6.94 -14.56 -7.15
C GLU A 94 -6.18 -13.32 -6.66
N PHE A 95 -6.64 -12.12 -7.05
CA PHE A 95 -6.02 -10.88 -6.62
C PHE A 95 -6.18 -10.65 -5.11
N VAL A 96 -7.40 -10.86 -4.57
CA VAL A 96 -7.66 -10.70 -3.14
C VAL A 96 -6.89 -11.73 -2.31
N GLU A 97 -6.78 -12.97 -2.78
CA GLU A 97 -5.97 -14.01 -2.15
C GLU A 97 -4.51 -13.57 -2.04
N ALA A 98 -3.90 -13.15 -3.16
CA ALA A 98 -2.53 -12.64 -3.18
C ALA A 98 -2.34 -11.43 -2.24
N LEU A 99 -3.31 -10.51 -2.20
CA LEU A 99 -3.26 -9.36 -1.29
C LEU A 99 -3.29 -9.79 0.19
N VAL A 100 -4.14 -10.73 0.58
CA VAL A 100 -4.26 -11.19 1.98
C VAL A 100 -3.04 -11.97 2.43
N GLU A 101 -2.38 -12.68 1.51
CA GLU A 101 -1.09 -13.33 1.79
C GLU A 101 0.00 -12.31 2.11
N ALA A 102 0.09 -11.22 1.33
CA ALA A 102 1.14 -10.21 1.45
C ALA A 102 0.86 -9.12 2.50
N PHE A 103 -0.41 -8.76 2.72
CA PHE A 103 -0.82 -7.56 3.46
C PHE A 103 -1.94 -7.82 4.48
N HIS A 104 -2.06 -6.91 5.46
CA HIS A 104 -3.33 -6.67 6.13
C HIS A 104 -4.22 -5.86 5.19
N VAL A 105 -5.37 -6.43 4.80
CA VAL A 105 -6.25 -5.86 3.77
C VAL A 105 -7.56 -5.39 4.40
N ALA A 106 -7.96 -4.17 4.06
CA ALA A 106 -9.27 -3.60 4.38
C ALA A 106 -9.96 -3.13 3.10
N ARG A 107 -11.15 -3.68 2.82
CA ARG A 107 -12.00 -3.16 1.74
C ARG A 107 -12.71 -1.91 2.21
N LEU A 108 -12.63 -0.84 1.43
CA LEU A 108 -13.31 0.40 1.75
C LEU A 108 -14.84 0.22 1.63
N PRO A 109 -15.65 0.67 2.61
CA PRO A 109 -17.10 0.64 2.54
C PRO A 109 -17.68 1.34 1.29
N LEU A 110 -18.74 0.78 0.70
CA LEU A 110 -19.33 1.29 -0.55
C LEU A 110 -19.93 2.70 -0.43
N ASP A 111 -20.42 3.04 0.75
CA ASP A 111 -20.95 4.36 1.11
C ASP A 111 -19.85 5.45 1.11
N LEU A 112 -18.62 5.10 1.46
CA LEU A 112 -17.46 5.99 1.32
C LEU A 112 -16.98 6.11 -0.14
N GLN A 113 -17.34 5.16 -1.00
CA GLN A 113 -17.06 5.19 -2.44
C GLN A 113 -18.14 5.97 -3.22
N ALA A 114 -19.40 5.86 -2.80
CA ALA A 114 -20.56 6.42 -3.50
C ALA A 114 -20.56 7.95 -3.62
N ALA A 115 -19.74 8.66 -2.84
CA ALA A 115 -19.60 10.12 -2.92
C ALA A 115 -18.90 10.61 -4.21
N SER A 116 -18.26 9.74 -5.00
CA SER A 116 -17.38 10.13 -6.12
C SER A 116 -17.81 9.66 -7.52
N HIS A 117 -19.10 9.41 -7.79
CA HIS A 117 -19.60 8.91 -9.09
C HIS A 117 -19.01 7.54 -9.50
N THR A 118 -18.65 6.69 -8.54
CA THR A 118 -18.06 5.37 -8.83
C THR A 118 -19.11 4.37 -9.31
N SER A 119 -18.77 3.63 -10.38
CA SER A 119 -19.47 2.42 -10.81
C SER A 119 -19.73 1.49 -9.62
N LYS A 120 -20.89 0.82 -9.56
CA LYS A 120 -21.19 -0.21 -8.53
C LYS A 120 -20.21 -1.39 -8.53
N ARG A 121 -19.36 -1.46 -9.55
CA ARG A 121 -18.34 -2.50 -9.75
C ARG A 121 -16.93 -2.03 -9.36
N ALA A 122 -16.77 -0.78 -8.95
CA ALA A 122 -15.51 -0.31 -8.40
C ALA A 122 -15.31 -0.87 -6.98
N LEU A 123 -14.12 -1.38 -6.71
CA LEU A 123 -13.68 -1.83 -5.40
C LEU A 123 -12.41 -1.06 -5.04
N VAL A 124 -12.30 -0.70 -3.76
CA VAL A 124 -11.11 -0.06 -3.21
C VAL A 124 -10.62 -0.87 -2.03
N TYR A 125 -9.34 -1.23 -2.04
CA TYR A 125 -8.65 -1.94 -0.97
C TYR A 125 -7.53 -1.06 -0.43
N ALA A 126 -7.47 -0.93 0.89
CA ALA A 126 -6.32 -0.39 1.60
C ALA A 126 -5.51 -1.56 2.18
N CYS A 127 -4.22 -1.56 1.92
CA CYS A 127 -3.31 -2.65 2.26
C CYS A 127 -2.13 -2.09 3.06
N ARG A 128 -1.78 -2.76 4.15
CA ARG A 128 -0.60 -2.45 4.96
C ARG A 128 0.26 -3.70 5.10
N LEU A 129 1.58 -3.54 5.02
CA LEU A 129 2.51 -4.67 5.10
C LEU A 129 2.29 -5.47 6.40
N ARG A 130 2.28 -6.81 6.29
CA ARG A 130 2.27 -7.67 7.47
C ARG A 130 3.65 -7.62 8.11
N LYS A 131 3.76 -7.06 9.31
CA LYS A 131 4.99 -7.24 10.11
C LYS A 131 5.06 -8.73 10.51
N PRO A 132 6.19 -9.42 10.32
CA PRO A 132 6.37 -10.75 10.89
C PRO A 132 6.22 -10.65 12.41
N TRP A 133 5.40 -11.53 12.99
CA TRP A 133 5.29 -11.63 14.44
C TRP A 133 6.62 -12.14 14.99
N GLY A 134 7.44 -11.23 15.53
CA GLY A 134 8.64 -11.57 16.29
C GLY A 134 9.91 -10.89 15.79
N LEU A 135 10.19 -9.72 16.38
CA LEU A 135 11.53 -9.31 16.83
C LEU A 135 11.51 -8.09 17.78
N SER A 136 10.35 -7.51 18.14
CA SER A 136 10.26 -6.47 19.18
C SER A 136 9.31 -6.75 20.36
N MET A 137 8.69 -7.93 20.45
CA MET A 137 8.02 -8.34 21.69
C MET A 137 8.94 -9.22 22.52
N LEU A 138 9.55 -8.61 23.54
CA LEU A 138 10.14 -9.34 24.66
C LEU A 138 9.03 -10.16 25.36
N PRO A 139 9.33 -11.35 25.90
CA PRO A 139 8.32 -12.31 26.34
C PRO A 139 7.45 -11.90 27.55
N ASP A 140 7.65 -10.73 28.15
CA ASP A 140 7.03 -10.38 29.43
C ASP A 140 5.63 -9.74 29.32
N GLU A 141 5.16 -9.37 28.12
CA GLU A 141 3.82 -8.77 27.96
C GLU A 141 2.73 -9.74 27.46
N ALA A 142 3.10 -10.99 27.16
CA ALA A 142 2.14 -12.00 26.70
C ALA A 142 1.29 -12.63 27.83
N GLU A 143 1.57 -12.31 29.10
CA GLU A 143 0.92 -12.93 30.27
C GLU A 143 -0.29 -12.16 30.83
N GLN A 144 -0.86 -11.19 30.10
CA GLN A 144 -2.00 -10.39 30.59
C GLN A 144 -3.25 -10.36 29.68
N LEU A 145 -3.53 -11.42 28.93
CA LEU A 145 -4.85 -11.63 28.29
C LEU A 145 -5.46 -12.99 28.63
#